data_AF-A0A838S5C5-F1
#
_entry.id   AF-A0A838S5C5-F1
#
_cell.length_a   1.000
_cell.length_b   1.000
_cell.length_c   1.000
_cell.angle_alpha   90.00
_cell.angle_beta   90.00
_cell.angle_gamma   90.00
#
_symmetry.space_group_name_H-M   'P 1'
#
loop_
_entity.id
_entity.type
_entity.pdbx_description
1 polymer ?
#
loop_
_entity_poly.entity_id
_entity_poly.type
_entity_poly.pdbx_seq_one_letter_code
_entity_poly.pdbx_strand_id
1 'polypeptide(L)'
;MSIETPGRPVGRRLSRPERRPGSYREPVLLAERGVRELVTGWCLVGVALAGDLAAFFIVLAVLFEAAPMFILAVSLGFAVGAIIVTHAIGKELAERRCADPKAHTVLLAGAVGTWLLLGLTAFVARYRFGPEKTGDTGAVFPSGALDIAPATSGNGQALAAAGLFAALYLASGLGAIYVSYRWFNPLADAYRRAGRHLHRVVVAETESRAALVRAEHVLYQHEREYEREKDRWRAAREQAFALMLELQNYARNLMASGTQDPSSTDGLTGAGPYPLIAGLQPSPMQPSPMQPSPITGAAGDREVSSDPSENELGDGTPRP
;
A
#
# COMPACT_ATOMS: atom_id res chain seq x y z
N MET A 1 32.33 47.41 16.39
CA MET A 1 31.15 46.58 16.05
C MET A 1 31.72 45.25 15.55
N SER A 2 31.83 44.27 16.45
CA SER A 2 32.42 42.97 16.16
C SER A 2 31.32 42.02 15.72
N ILE A 3 31.47 41.45 14.53
CA ILE A 3 30.54 40.50 13.94
C ILE A 3 30.83 39.14 14.58
N GLU A 4 29.93 38.72 15.46
CA GLU A 4 29.97 37.43 16.14
C GLU A 4 29.52 36.35 15.15
N THR A 5 30.47 35.52 14.71
CA THR A 5 30.21 34.44 13.76
C THR A 5 29.54 33.27 14.48
N PRO A 6 28.34 32.83 14.06
CA PRO A 6 27.62 31.73 14.70
C PRO A 6 28.40 30.40 14.57
N GLY A 7 28.60 29.74 15.71
CA GLY A 7 29.33 28.49 15.82
C GLY A 7 28.76 27.38 14.94
N ARG A 8 29.63 26.76 14.14
CA ARG A 8 29.30 25.59 13.32
C ARG A 8 28.76 24.46 14.20
N PRO A 9 27.59 23.88 13.91
CA PRO A 9 27.09 22.71 14.62
C PRO A 9 28.08 21.56 14.42
N VAL A 10 28.59 21.04 15.54
CA VAL A 10 29.46 19.87 15.60
C VAL A 10 28.72 18.71 14.93
N GLY A 11 29.20 18.34 13.73
CA GLY A 11 28.63 17.25 12.94
C GLY A 11 28.58 15.99 13.77
N ARG A 12 27.36 15.60 14.16
CA ARG A 12 27.04 14.31 14.77
C ARG A 12 27.50 13.26 13.76
N ARG A 13 28.68 12.66 13.98
CA ARG A 13 29.17 11.55 13.16
C ARG A 13 28.09 10.48 13.21
N LEU A 14 27.33 10.35 12.13
CA LEU A 14 26.42 9.25 11.92
C LEU A 14 27.31 8.00 11.92
N SER A 15 27.31 7.32 13.06
CA SER A 15 27.94 6.03 13.23
C SER A 15 27.44 5.14 12.11
N ARG A 16 28.36 4.84 11.17
CA ARG A 16 28.13 4.01 10.00
C ARG A 16 27.41 2.76 10.47
N PRO A 17 26.18 2.47 10.00
CA PRO A 17 25.43 1.32 10.47
C PRO A 17 26.27 0.08 10.15
N GLU A 18 26.68 -0.60 11.21
CA GLU A 18 27.45 -1.83 11.17
C GLU A 18 26.66 -2.84 10.32
N ARG A 19 27.16 -3.12 9.11
CA ARG A 19 26.55 -4.08 8.18
C ARG A 19 26.65 -5.46 8.82
N ARG A 20 25.61 -5.86 9.56
CA ARG A 20 25.42 -7.26 9.96
C ARG A 20 25.03 -8.06 8.71
N PRO A 21 25.90 -8.96 8.21
CA PRO A 21 25.56 -9.79 7.07
C PRO A 21 24.41 -10.73 7.46
N GLY A 22 23.33 -10.73 6.67
CA GLY A 22 22.20 -11.65 6.85
C GLY A 22 21.03 -11.15 7.71
N SER A 23 20.86 -9.83 7.87
CA SER A 23 19.63 -9.29 8.45
C SER A 23 18.49 -9.35 7.41
N TYR A 24 17.33 -9.88 7.78
CA TYR A 24 16.06 -9.85 7.00
C TYR A 24 15.56 -8.42 6.66
N ARG A 25 16.39 -7.40 6.89
CA ARG A 25 16.18 -5.97 6.56
C ARG A 25 16.24 -5.67 5.07
N GLU A 26 16.76 -6.57 4.23
CA GLU A 26 16.67 -6.44 2.78
C GLU A 26 15.58 -7.39 2.24
N PRO A 27 14.29 -6.98 2.30
CA PRO A 27 13.17 -7.79 1.78
C PRO A 27 13.28 -8.03 0.28
N VAL A 28 14.06 -7.21 -0.43
CA VAL A 28 14.32 -7.32 -1.87
C VAL A 28 15.08 -8.62 -2.21
N LEU A 29 15.98 -9.09 -1.34
CA LEU A 29 16.75 -10.32 -1.56
C LEU A 29 15.90 -11.60 -1.37
N LEU A 30 14.69 -11.50 -0.83
CA LEU A 30 13.78 -12.63 -0.72
C LEU A 30 12.86 -12.78 -1.94
N ALA A 31 12.69 -11.72 -2.75
CA ALA A 31 11.90 -11.79 -3.97
C ALA A 31 12.55 -12.67 -5.05
N GLU A 32 13.88 -12.80 -5.02
CA GLU A 32 14.64 -13.67 -5.94
C GLU A 32 14.82 -15.11 -5.45
N ARG A 33 14.24 -15.51 -4.30
CA ARG A 33 14.15 -16.93 -3.96
C ARG A 33 13.24 -17.60 -4.97
N GLY A 34 13.85 -18.18 -6.01
CA GLY A 34 13.14 -18.71 -7.15
C GLY A 34 12.04 -19.69 -6.75
N VAL A 35 10.94 -19.65 -7.50
CA VAL A 35 9.79 -20.58 -7.42
C VAL A 35 10.22 -22.05 -7.35
N ARG A 36 11.44 -22.37 -7.80
CA ARG A 36 12.05 -23.69 -7.70
C ARG A 36 12.33 -24.15 -6.27
N GLU A 37 12.93 -23.34 -5.39
CA GLU A 37 13.14 -23.70 -3.96
C GLU A 37 11.80 -23.91 -3.26
N LEU A 38 10.80 -23.15 -3.71
CA LEU A 38 9.45 -23.17 -3.21
C LEU A 38 8.75 -24.50 -3.55
N VAL A 39 8.78 -24.87 -4.84
CA VAL A 39 8.19 -26.12 -5.32
C VAL A 39 8.91 -27.34 -4.74
N THR A 40 10.24 -27.32 -4.60
CA THR A 40 10.98 -28.47 -4.03
C THR A 40 10.64 -28.69 -2.56
N GLY A 41 10.53 -27.63 -1.76
CA GLY A 41 10.14 -27.73 -0.36
C GLY A 41 8.75 -28.35 -0.17
N TRP A 42 7.75 -27.86 -0.91
CA TRP A 42 6.39 -28.42 -0.86
C TRP A 42 6.29 -29.82 -1.43
N CYS A 43 7.06 -30.14 -2.46
CA CYS A 43 7.12 -31.48 -3.02
C CYS A 43 7.64 -32.49 -1.98
N LEU A 44 8.73 -32.16 -1.27
CA LEU A 44 9.27 -33.02 -0.20
C LEU A 44 8.27 -33.20 0.96
N VAL A 45 7.59 -32.12 1.38
CA VAL A 45 6.54 -32.20 2.40
C VAL A 45 5.37 -33.07 1.91
N GLY A 46 4.97 -32.95 0.64
CA GLY A 46 3.91 -33.75 0.05
C GLY A 46 4.25 -35.25 -0.03
N VAL A 47 5.49 -35.59 -0.36
CA VAL A 47 5.98 -36.98 -0.36
C VAL A 47 5.98 -37.55 1.06
N ALA A 48 6.46 -36.79 2.05
CA ALA A 48 6.45 -37.21 3.45
C ALA A 48 5.01 -37.42 3.96
N LEU A 49 4.10 -36.50 3.61
CA LEU A 49 2.67 -36.60 3.95
C LEU A 49 2.03 -37.85 3.36
N ALA A 50 2.32 -38.18 2.10
CA ALA A 50 1.80 -39.39 1.46
C ALA A 50 2.27 -40.65 2.18
N GLY A 51 3.54 -40.69 2.62
CA GLY A 51 4.09 -41.76 3.43
C GLY A 51 3.38 -41.89 4.78
N ASP A 52 3.20 -40.78 5.50
CA ASP A 52 2.49 -40.75 6.78
C ASP A 52 1.04 -41.24 6.61
N LEU A 53 0.34 -40.78 5.58
CA LEU A 53 -1.06 -41.13 5.32
C LEU A 53 -1.23 -42.62 4.97
N ALA A 54 -0.32 -43.17 4.16
CA ALA A 54 -0.30 -44.60 3.85
C ALA A 54 -0.06 -45.44 5.11
N ALA A 55 0.89 -45.02 5.95
CA ALA A 55 1.18 -45.72 7.19
C ALA A 55 0.02 -45.62 8.19
N PHE A 56 -0.63 -44.46 8.35
CA PHE A 56 -1.85 -44.33 9.16
C PHE A 56 -2.99 -45.19 8.65
N PHE A 57 -3.19 -45.24 7.33
CA PHE A 57 -4.21 -46.08 6.71
C PHE A 57 -4.02 -47.55 7.06
N ILE A 58 -2.78 -48.07 6.93
CA ILE A 58 -2.46 -49.47 7.29
C ILE A 58 -2.75 -49.75 8.76
N VAL A 59 -2.39 -48.82 9.66
CA VAL A 59 -2.64 -48.97 11.11
C VAL A 59 -4.13 -48.99 11.43
N LEU A 60 -4.87 -48.03 10.88
CA LEU A 60 -6.31 -47.92 11.12
C LEU A 60 -7.10 -49.07 10.48
N ALA A 61 -6.66 -49.60 9.34
CA ALA A 61 -7.26 -50.76 8.70
C ALA A 61 -7.10 -52.05 9.52
N VAL A 62 -6.02 -52.15 10.32
CA VAL A 62 -5.85 -53.26 11.27
C VAL A 62 -6.68 -53.03 12.54
N LEU A 63 -6.78 -51.78 12.99
CA LEU A 63 -7.46 -51.45 14.25
C LEU A 63 -8.98 -51.46 14.14
N PHE A 64 -9.52 -51.07 12.99
CA PHE A 64 -10.95 -50.96 12.75
C PHE A 64 -11.36 -51.87 11.60
N GLU A 65 -12.28 -52.81 11.87
CA GLU A 65 -13.08 -53.48 10.83
C GLU A 65 -14.15 -52.53 10.26
N ALA A 66 -13.75 -51.30 9.94
CA ALA A 66 -14.62 -50.28 9.40
C ALA A 66 -14.54 -50.25 7.88
N ALA A 67 -15.52 -49.60 7.24
CA ALA A 67 -15.47 -49.34 5.82
C ALA A 67 -14.18 -48.57 5.45
N PRO A 68 -13.48 -48.94 4.36
CA PRO A 68 -12.19 -48.34 3.99
C PRO A 68 -12.26 -46.82 3.78
N MET A 69 -13.43 -46.32 3.36
CA MET A 69 -13.68 -44.87 3.21
C MET A 69 -13.63 -44.12 4.54
N PHE A 70 -14.11 -44.73 5.64
CA PHE A 70 -14.04 -44.13 6.96
C PHE A 70 -12.60 -44.03 7.46
N ILE A 71 -11.83 -45.11 7.28
CA ILE A 71 -10.41 -45.14 7.64
C ILE A 71 -9.62 -44.06 6.88
N LEU A 72 -9.87 -43.92 5.58
CA LEU A 72 -9.24 -42.89 4.75
C LEU A 72 -9.65 -41.48 5.19
N ALA A 73 -10.93 -41.26 5.52
CA ALA A 73 -11.39 -39.95 6.00
C ALA A 73 -10.71 -39.57 7.33
N VAL A 74 -10.57 -40.52 8.25
CA VAL A 74 -9.91 -40.31 9.55
C VAL A 74 -8.40 -40.05 9.38
N SER A 75 -7.71 -40.83 8.55
CA SER A 75 -6.27 -40.62 8.30
C SER A 75 -6.00 -39.29 7.62
N LEU A 76 -6.83 -38.90 6.65
CA LEU A 76 -6.75 -37.59 5.99
C LEU A 76 -7.02 -36.45 6.98
N GLY A 77 -8.05 -36.58 7.82
CA GLY A 77 -8.37 -35.59 8.85
C GLY A 77 -7.22 -35.39 9.85
N PHE A 78 -6.59 -36.48 10.28
CA PHE A 78 -5.41 -36.44 11.14
C PHE A 78 -4.24 -35.74 10.45
N ALA A 79 -3.95 -36.11 9.20
CA ALA A 79 -2.84 -35.54 8.43
C ALA A 79 -3.01 -34.03 8.21
N VAL A 80 -4.22 -33.59 7.84
CA VAL A 80 -4.57 -32.17 7.71
C VAL A 80 -4.43 -31.44 9.04
N GLY A 81 -4.92 -32.02 10.14
CA GLY A 81 -4.76 -31.46 11.48
C GLY A 81 -3.30 -31.26 11.87
N ALA A 82 -2.44 -32.27 11.62
CA ALA A 82 -1.02 -32.19 11.89
C ALA A 82 -0.32 -31.09 11.06
N ILE A 83 -0.68 -30.92 9.79
CA ILE A 83 -0.16 -29.84 8.93
C ILE A 83 -0.58 -28.47 9.48
N ILE A 84 -1.84 -28.30 9.87
CA ILE A 84 -2.33 -27.02 10.39
C ILE A 84 -1.55 -26.63 11.66
N VAL A 85 -1.35 -27.58 12.58
CA VAL A 85 -0.61 -27.33 13.83
C VAL A 85 0.86 -27.01 13.55
N THR A 86 1.54 -27.78 12.71
CA THR A 86 2.95 -27.55 12.35
C THR A 86 3.15 -26.23 11.60
N HIS A 87 2.21 -25.85 10.74
CA HIS A 87 2.20 -24.56 10.08
C HIS A 87 2.05 -23.41 11.08
N ALA A 88 1.15 -23.55 12.07
CA ALA A 88 0.96 -22.56 13.13
C ALA A 88 2.24 -22.39 13.99
N ILE A 89 2.90 -23.50 14.35
CA ILE A 89 4.18 -23.48 15.09
C ILE A 89 5.25 -22.71 14.30
N GLY A 90 5.40 -23.01 13.00
CA GLY A 90 6.37 -22.33 12.14
C GLY A 90 6.10 -20.83 12.00
N LYS A 91 4.83 -20.45 11.87
CA LYS A 91 4.39 -19.05 11.83
C LYS A 91 4.74 -18.30 13.13
N GLU A 92 4.36 -18.84 14.28
CA GLU A 92 4.62 -18.25 15.60
C GLU A 92 6.14 -18.12 15.88
N LEU A 93 6.94 -19.12 15.49
CA LEU A 93 8.40 -19.04 15.59
C LEU A 93 8.96 -17.88 14.74
N ALA A 94 8.42 -17.67 13.54
CA ALA A 94 8.85 -16.60 12.67
C ALA A 94 8.46 -15.22 13.24
N GLU A 95 7.24 -15.09 13.79
CA GLU A 95 6.78 -13.86 14.47
C GLU A 95 7.64 -13.52 15.69
N ARG A 96 7.98 -14.52 16.52
CA ARG A 96 8.90 -14.34 17.66
C ARG A 96 10.28 -13.88 17.24
N ARG A 97 10.82 -14.45 16.14
CA ARG A 97 12.13 -14.05 15.62
C ARG A 97 12.14 -12.59 15.17
N CYS A 98 11.01 -12.11 14.66
CA CYS A 98 10.81 -10.71 14.30
C CYS A 98 10.51 -9.80 15.51
N ALA A 99 10.53 -10.34 16.73
CA ALA A 99 10.17 -9.62 17.96
C ALA A 99 8.79 -8.95 17.90
N ASP A 100 7.82 -9.58 17.21
CA ASP A 100 6.45 -9.06 17.18
C ASP A 100 5.86 -9.15 18.59
N PRO A 101 5.38 -8.04 19.19
CA PRO A 101 4.77 -8.05 20.52
C PRO A 101 3.52 -8.93 20.61
N LYS A 102 2.95 -9.36 19.47
CA LYS A 102 1.79 -10.25 19.41
C LYS A 102 2.12 -11.74 19.53
N ALA A 103 3.39 -12.11 19.50
CA ALA A 103 3.78 -13.51 19.55
C ALA A 103 3.51 -14.10 20.95
N HIS A 104 2.47 -14.92 21.07
CA HIS A 104 2.03 -15.44 22.37
C HIS A 104 2.77 -16.71 22.73
N THR A 105 3.51 -16.67 23.85
CA THR A 105 4.40 -17.79 24.16
C THR A 105 3.66 -19.08 24.50
N VAL A 106 2.49 -18.92 25.13
CA VAL A 106 1.58 -19.97 25.54
C VAL A 106 0.97 -20.68 24.34
N LEU A 107 0.60 -19.95 23.27
CA LEU A 107 0.02 -20.56 22.07
C LEU A 107 1.03 -21.45 21.35
N LEU A 108 2.28 -20.99 21.20
CA LEU A 108 3.35 -21.83 20.64
C LEU A 108 3.57 -23.09 21.48
N ALA A 109 3.64 -22.95 22.80
CA ALA A 109 3.83 -24.10 23.70
C ALA A 109 2.65 -25.08 23.61
N GLY A 110 1.41 -24.58 23.55
CA GLY A 110 0.22 -25.39 23.37
C GLY A 110 0.17 -26.10 22.02
N ALA A 111 0.58 -25.43 20.94
CA ALA A 111 0.65 -26.02 19.60
C ALA A 111 1.71 -27.13 19.53
N VAL A 112 2.92 -26.87 20.06
CA VAL A 112 3.98 -27.88 20.17
C VAL A 112 3.52 -29.05 21.03
N GLY A 113 2.89 -28.78 22.17
CA GLY A 113 2.32 -29.81 23.05
C GLY A 113 1.27 -30.67 22.34
N THR A 114 0.36 -30.05 21.60
CA THR A 114 -0.69 -30.74 20.82
C THR A 114 -0.07 -31.60 19.73
N TRP A 115 0.93 -31.09 19.02
CA TRP A 115 1.66 -31.84 17.99
C TRP A 115 2.40 -33.06 18.57
N LEU A 116 3.11 -32.88 19.69
CA LEU A 116 3.78 -33.99 20.38
C LEU A 116 2.77 -35.01 20.90
N LEU A 117 1.62 -34.56 21.41
CA LEU A 117 0.54 -35.45 21.87
C LEU A 117 -0.02 -36.29 20.71
N LEU A 118 -0.23 -35.69 19.53
CA LEU A 118 -0.68 -36.39 18.32
C LEU A 118 0.34 -37.44 17.84
N GLY A 119 1.63 -37.10 17.83
CA GLY A 119 2.69 -38.05 17.50
C GLY A 119 2.78 -39.19 18.52
N LEU A 120 2.65 -38.87 19.80
CA LEU A 120 2.68 -39.84 20.89
C LEU A 120 1.48 -40.78 20.85
N THR A 121 0.27 -40.29 20.59
CA THR A 121 -0.92 -41.15 20.47
C THR A 121 -0.80 -42.10 19.28
N ALA A 122 -0.31 -41.61 18.13
CA ALA A 122 -0.04 -42.45 16.97
C ALA A 122 1.03 -43.52 17.25
N PHE A 123 2.11 -43.15 17.94
CA PHE A 123 3.17 -44.07 18.36
C PHE A 123 2.64 -45.16 19.30
N VAL A 124 1.88 -44.78 20.34
CA VAL A 124 1.31 -45.72 21.30
C VAL A 124 0.31 -46.64 20.64
N ALA A 125 -0.55 -46.12 19.76
CA ALA A 125 -1.48 -46.94 18.98
C ALA A 125 -0.72 -47.96 18.12
N ARG A 126 0.35 -47.54 17.43
CA ARG A 126 1.17 -48.46 16.63
C ARG A 126 1.91 -49.49 17.47
N TYR A 127 2.40 -49.10 18.65
CA TYR A 127 3.12 -49.99 19.56
C TYR A 127 2.20 -51.06 20.17
N ARG A 128 0.98 -50.67 20.57
CA ARG A 128 0.01 -51.57 21.21
C ARG A 128 -0.78 -52.46 20.24
N PHE A 129 -1.06 -51.95 19.04
CA PHE A 129 -1.88 -52.62 18.03
C PHE A 129 -1.08 -52.96 16.78
N GLY A 130 0.25 -53.03 16.88
CA GLY A 130 1.11 -53.49 15.80
C GLY A 130 0.73 -54.93 15.41
N PRO A 131 0.90 -55.33 14.14
CA PRO A 131 0.45 -56.63 13.66
C PRO A 131 1.14 -57.75 14.43
N GLU A 132 0.42 -58.34 15.38
CA GLU A 132 0.77 -59.66 15.89
C GLU A 132 0.56 -60.62 14.73
N LYS A 133 1.67 -61.14 14.17
CA LYS A 133 1.75 -62.19 13.15
C LYS A 133 0.40 -62.87 12.81
N THR A 134 -0.44 -62.21 12.02
CA THR A 134 -1.50 -62.90 11.30
C THR A 134 -0.81 -63.54 10.11
N GLY A 135 -0.42 -64.80 10.31
CA GLY A 135 0.05 -65.63 9.23
C GLY A 135 -0.97 -65.65 8.10
N ASP A 136 -0.47 -65.46 6.89
CA ASP A 136 -0.94 -66.18 5.70
C ASP A 136 -2.13 -65.66 4.87
N THR A 137 -2.50 -64.37 4.95
CA THR A 137 -3.39 -63.79 3.91
C THR A 137 -2.73 -62.61 3.21
N GLY A 138 -2.13 -62.91 2.06
CA GLY A 138 -1.42 -61.98 1.20
C GLY A 138 -2.28 -60.83 0.70
N ALA A 139 -2.06 -59.65 1.26
CA ALA A 139 -2.26 -58.40 0.54
C ALA A 139 -0.94 -58.04 -0.14
N VAL A 140 -0.75 -58.57 -1.34
CA VAL A 140 0.38 -58.24 -2.22
C VAL A 140 0.23 -56.78 -2.66
N PHE A 141 0.93 -55.87 -2.00
CA PHE A 141 1.26 -54.58 -2.61
C PHE A 141 2.40 -54.83 -3.61
N PRO A 142 2.23 -54.52 -4.91
CA PRO A 142 3.31 -54.64 -5.89
C PRO A 142 4.24 -53.43 -5.76
N SER A 143 5.06 -53.40 -4.71
CA SER A 143 6.15 -52.44 -4.58
C SER A 143 7.45 -53.22 -4.43
N GLY A 144 8.30 -53.19 -5.45
CA GLY A 144 9.63 -53.77 -5.47
C GLY A 144 10.62 -53.07 -4.53
N ALA A 145 10.23 -52.82 -3.29
CA ALA A 145 11.05 -52.26 -2.25
C ALA A 145 11.68 -53.42 -1.46
N LEU A 146 13.01 -53.54 -1.62
CA LEU A 146 13.99 -54.21 -0.75
C LEU A 146 13.40 -55.15 0.32
N ASP A 147 13.54 -56.46 0.11
CA ASP A 147 13.39 -57.49 1.15
C ASP A 147 14.47 -57.28 2.23
N ILE A 148 14.17 -56.41 3.20
CA ILE A 148 14.95 -56.30 4.43
C ILE A 148 14.53 -57.49 5.30
N ALA A 149 15.48 -58.42 5.45
CA ALA A 149 15.39 -59.74 6.06
C ALA A 149 14.44 -59.90 7.27
N PRO A 150 13.86 -61.10 7.47
CA PRO A 150 12.94 -61.39 8.58
C PRO A 150 13.71 -61.46 9.90
N ALA A 151 13.76 -60.35 10.64
CA ALA A 151 14.34 -60.33 11.98
C ALA A 151 13.28 -60.67 13.04
N THR A 152 13.44 -61.88 13.61
CA THR A 152 13.07 -62.28 14.98
C THR A 152 11.71 -61.86 15.51
N SER A 153 10.84 -62.86 15.67
CA SER A 153 9.54 -62.79 16.31
C SER A 153 9.60 -62.44 17.80
N GLY A 154 9.63 -61.16 18.12
CA GLY A 154 9.53 -60.66 19.48
C GLY A 154 9.14 -59.18 19.50
N ASN A 155 8.72 -58.70 20.68
CA ASN A 155 8.31 -57.31 20.94
C ASN A 155 9.24 -56.22 20.37
N GLY A 156 10.50 -56.56 20.06
CA GLY A 156 11.45 -55.67 19.39
C GLY A 156 11.03 -55.22 17.99
N GLN A 157 10.35 -56.06 17.19
CA GLN A 157 9.92 -55.69 15.83
C GLN A 157 8.79 -54.64 15.86
N ALA A 158 7.83 -54.80 16.79
CA ALA A 158 6.75 -53.82 16.98
C ALA A 158 7.29 -52.47 17.48
N LEU A 159 8.25 -52.49 18.41
CA LEU A 159 8.92 -51.28 18.89
C LEU A 159 9.72 -50.59 17.78
N ALA A 160 10.46 -51.34 16.96
CA ALA A 160 11.22 -50.79 15.84
C ALA A 160 10.30 -50.15 14.78
N ALA A 161 9.18 -50.81 14.45
CA ALA A 161 8.20 -50.27 13.51
C ALA A 161 7.50 -49.01 14.04
N ALA A 162 7.11 -49.00 15.33
CA ALA A 162 6.53 -47.82 15.97
C ALA A 162 7.56 -46.67 16.04
N GLY A 163 8.83 -46.98 16.36
CA GLY A 163 9.92 -46.01 16.42
C GLY A 163 10.20 -45.37 15.06
N LEU A 164 10.25 -46.16 13.99
CA LEU A 164 10.39 -45.66 12.62
C LEU A 164 9.24 -44.70 12.27
N PHE A 165 8.01 -45.08 12.60
CA PHE A 165 6.82 -44.25 12.36
C PHE A 165 6.89 -42.92 13.12
N ALA A 166 7.27 -42.94 14.40
CA ALA A 166 7.47 -41.72 15.17
C ALA A 166 8.59 -40.85 14.57
N ALA A 167 9.69 -41.45 14.11
CA ALA A 167 10.77 -40.71 13.46
C ALA A 167 10.32 -40.04 12.15
N LEU A 168 9.52 -40.74 11.34
CA LEU A 168 8.92 -40.20 10.11
C LEU A 168 7.99 -39.02 10.41
N TYR A 169 7.07 -39.17 11.38
CA TYR A 169 6.17 -38.11 11.82
C TYR A 169 6.92 -36.87 12.34
N LEU A 170 7.98 -37.08 13.12
CA LEU A 170 8.82 -35.98 13.62
C LEU A 170 9.55 -35.29 12.46
N ALA A 171 10.11 -36.06 11.52
CA ALA A 171 10.81 -35.52 10.36
C ALA A 171 9.88 -34.71 9.43
N SER A 172 8.68 -35.23 9.15
CA SER A 172 7.68 -34.55 8.32
C SER A 172 7.18 -33.26 8.99
N GLY A 173 6.88 -33.33 10.29
CA GLY A 173 6.46 -32.16 11.07
C GLY A 173 7.54 -31.09 11.21
N LEU A 174 8.79 -31.46 11.48
CA LEU A 174 9.93 -30.53 11.52
C LEU A 174 10.18 -29.89 10.15
N GLY A 175 10.05 -30.66 9.07
CA GLY A 175 10.11 -30.14 7.70
C GLY A 175 9.04 -29.08 7.45
N ALA A 176 7.78 -29.37 7.83
CA ALA A 176 6.66 -28.42 7.69
C ALA A 176 6.85 -27.16 8.54
N ILE A 177 7.33 -27.30 9.79
CA ILE A 177 7.68 -26.17 10.66
C ILE A 177 8.78 -25.34 10.02
N TYR A 178 9.85 -25.97 9.52
CA TYR A 178 10.98 -25.27 8.91
C TYR A 178 10.59 -24.53 7.63
N VAL A 179 9.82 -25.17 6.74
CA VAL A 179 9.30 -24.54 5.53
C VAL A 179 8.43 -23.34 5.90
N SER A 180 7.47 -23.52 6.81
CA SER A 180 6.57 -22.44 7.26
C SER A 180 7.33 -21.29 7.92
N TYR A 181 8.31 -21.61 8.78
CA TYR A 181 9.18 -20.63 9.43
C TYR A 181 10.03 -19.83 8.45
N ARG A 182 10.64 -20.50 7.47
CA ARG A 182 11.52 -19.86 6.48
C ARG A 182 10.74 -18.97 5.52
N TRP A 183 9.48 -19.30 5.28
CA TRP A 183 8.62 -18.60 4.33
C TRP A 183 7.82 -17.46 4.94
N PHE A 184 7.42 -17.60 6.20
CA PHE A 184 6.67 -16.57 6.86
C PHE A 184 7.58 -15.38 7.16
N ASN A 185 7.42 -14.30 6.38
CA ASN A 185 8.13 -13.05 6.61
C ASN A 185 7.10 -11.92 6.89
N PRO A 186 6.80 -11.63 8.17
CA PRO A 186 5.82 -10.59 8.51
C PRO A 186 6.28 -9.19 8.06
N LEU A 187 7.59 -8.97 7.93
CA LEU A 187 8.13 -7.70 7.45
C LEU A 187 7.80 -7.50 5.97
N ALA A 188 7.88 -8.53 5.14
CA ALA A 188 7.51 -8.43 3.73
C ALA A 188 6.04 -8.00 3.56
N ASP A 189 5.14 -8.54 4.38
CA ASP A 189 3.73 -8.11 4.39
C ASP A 189 3.53 -6.69 4.90
N ALA A 190 4.28 -6.28 5.93
CA ALA A 190 4.28 -4.90 6.39
C ALA A 190 4.78 -3.93 5.29
N TYR A 191 5.87 -4.27 4.59
CA TYR A 191 6.38 -3.48 3.46
C TYR A 191 5.40 -3.43 2.30
N ARG A 192 4.75 -4.55 1.93
CA ARG A 192 3.70 -4.56 0.90
C ARG A 192 2.50 -3.68 1.29
N ARG A 193 2.10 -3.69 2.57
CA ARG A 193 1.05 -2.80 3.08
C ARG A 193 1.48 -1.33 3.06
N ALA A 194 2.69 -1.03 3.52
CA ALA A 194 3.25 0.32 3.50
C ALA A 194 3.40 0.84 2.06
N GLY A 195 3.86 0.01 1.12
CA GLY A 195 3.96 0.36 -0.30
C GLY A 195 2.61 0.64 -0.93
N ARG A 196 1.58 -0.19 -0.64
CA ARG A 196 0.19 0.10 -1.07
C ARG A 196 -0.35 1.40 -0.47
N HIS A 197 -0.03 1.69 0.79
CA HIS A 197 -0.44 2.94 1.42
C HIS A 197 0.26 4.15 0.81
N LEU A 198 1.57 4.08 0.62
CA LEU A 198 2.36 5.12 -0.05
C LEU A 198 1.83 5.39 -1.45
N HIS A 199 1.56 4.36 -2.25
CA HIS A 199 1.01 4.51 -3.58
C HIS A 199 -0.35 5.23 -3.57
N ARG A 200 -1.25 4.89 -2.64
CA ARG A 200 -2.54 5.59 -2.48
C ARG A 200 -2.37 7.06 -2.12
N VAL A 201 -1.43 7.37 -1.22
CA VAL A 201 -1.13 8.76 -0.82
C VAL A 201 -0.57 9.54 -2.00
N VAL A 202 0.35 8.95 -2.78
CA VAL A 202 0.89 9.59 -3.99
C VAL A 202 -0.20 9.85 -5.03
N VAL A 203 -1.10 8.89 -5.27
CA VAL A 203 -2.23 9.09 -6.19
C VAL A 203 -3.12 10.24 -5.69
N ALA A 204 -3.50 10.24 -4.42
CA ALA A 204 -4.32 11.32 -3.84
C ALA A 204 -3.61 12.69 -3.90
N GLU A 205 -2.30 12.74 -3.67
CA GLU A 205 -1.50 13.95 -3.82
C GLU A 205 -1.51 14.45 -5.28
N THR A 206 -1.31 13.56 -6.25
CA THR A 206 -1.36 13.94 -7.67
C THR A 206 -2.72 14.48 -8.10
N GLU A 207 -3.81 13.87 -7.61
CA GLU A 207 -5.18 14.36 -7.86
C GLU A 207 -5.41 15.75 -7.24
N SER A 208 -4.93 15.96 -6.01
CA SER A 208 -5.04 17.25 -5.31
C SER A 208 -4.26 18.36 -6.02
N ARG A 209 -3.04 18.06 -6.51
CA ARG A 209 -2.23 18.99 -7.30
C ARG A 209 -2.91 19.33 -8.62
N ALA A 210 -3.47 18.34 -9.31
CA ALA A 210 -4.20 18.58 -10.55
C ALA A 210 -5.45 19.44 -10.32
N ALA A 211 -6.15 19.27 -9.18
CA ALA A 211 -7.29 20.12 -8.83
C ALA A 211 -6.88 21.57 -8.53
N LEU A 212 -5.77 21.77 -7.84
CA LEU A 212 -5.21 23.10 -7.54
C LEU A 212 -4.85 23.84 -8.83
N VAL A 213 -4.12 23.21 -9.75
CA VAL A 213 -3.76 23.81 -11.05
C VAL A 213 -5.00 24.19 -11.87
N ARG A 214 -6.05 23.37 -11.84
CA ARG A 214 -7.33 23.71 -12.50
C ARG A 214 -8.00 24.92 -11.86
N ALA A 215 -8.01 25.02 -10.53
CA ALA A 215 -8.59 26.15 -9.83
C ALA A 215 -7.83 27.46 -10.12
N GLU A 216 -6.50 27.42 -10.16
CA GLU A 216 -5.66 28.56 -10.54
C GLU A 216 -5.95 29.03 -11.97
N HIS A 217 -6.11 28.10 -12.92
CA HIS A 217 -6.49 28.45 -14.29
C HIS A 217 -7.87 29.09 -14.39
N VAL A 218 -8.85 28.62 -13.61
CA VAL A 218 -10.19 29.23 -13.56
C VAL A 218 -10.15 30.63 -12.98
N LEU A 219 -9.39 30.84 -11.88
CA LEU A 219 -9.18 32.17 -11.30
C LEU A 219 -8.58 33.13 -12.33
N TYR A 220 -7.52 32.70 -13.00
CA TYR A 220 -6.83 33.49 -14.03
C TYR A 220 -7.75 33.84 -15.22
N GLN A 221 -8.63 32.92 -15.61
CA GLN A 221 -9.64 33.19 -16.64
C GLN A 221 -10.64 34.26 -16.19
N HIS A 222 -11.15 34.17 -14.96
CA HIS A 222 -12.06 35.17 -14.41
C HIS A 222 -11.42 36.56 -14.30
N GLU A 223 -10.17 36.65 -13.87
CA GLU A 223 -9.43 37.92 -13.83
C GLU A 223 -9.30 38.55 -15.23
N ARG A 224 -8.99 37.73 -16.24
CA ARG A 224 -8.94 38.18 -17.64
C ARG A 224 -10.30 38.60 -18.18
N GLU A 225 -11.37 37.90 -17.84
CA GLU A 225 -12.73 38.27 -18.23
C GLU A 225 -13.16 39.58 -17.58
N TYR A 226 -12.84 39.76 -16.30
CA TYR A 226 -13.11 41.00 -15.57
C TYR A 226 -12.41 42.20 -16.21
N GLU A 227 -11.12 42.10 -16.54
CA GLU A 227 -10.41 43.20 -17.20
C GLU A 227 -10.99 43.49 -18.60
N ARG A 228 -11.37 42.47 -19.37
CA ARG A 228 -12.06 42.66 -20.66
C ARG A 228 -13.42 43.34 -20.49
N GLU A 229 -14.18 43.00 -19.46
CA GLU A 229 -15.46 43.64 -19.18
C GLU A 229 -15.29 45.11 -18.78
N LYS A 230 -14.29 45.40 -17.95
CA LYS A 230 -13.92 46.76 -17.56
C LYS A 230 -13.52 47.61 -18.76
N ASP A 231 -12.75 47.06 -19.70
CA ASP A 231 -12.40 47.75 -20.93
C ASP A 231 -13.61 47.94 -21.85
N ARG A 232 -14.49 46.94 -21.99
CA ARG A 232 -15.77 47.08 -22.71
C ARG A 232 -16.66 48.16 -22.10
N TRP A 233 -16.72 48.23 -20.77
CA TRP A 233 -17.49 49.24 -20.06
C TRP A 233 -16.93 50.66 -20.28
N ARG A 234 -15.61 50.83 -20.24
CA ARG A 234 -14.94 52.10 -20.58
C ARG A 234 -15.26 52.53 -22.01
N ALA A 235 -15.10 51.63 -22.98
CA ALA A 235 -15.40 51.91 -24.37
C ALA A 235 -16.88 52.28 -24.59
N ALA A 236 -17.82 51.55 -23.98
CA ALA A 236 -19.25 51.87 -24.05
C ALA A 236 -19.58 53.23 -23.43
N ARG A 237 -18.92 53.58 -22.32
CA ARG A 237 -19.07 54.89 -21.68
C ARG A 237 -18.54 56.02 -22.57
N GLU A 238 -17.39 55.83 -23.21
CA GLU A 238 -16.83 56.79 -24.16
C GLU A 238 -17.74 56.98 -25.38
N GLN A 239 -18.32 55.90 -25.92
CA GLN A 239 -19.31 55.97 -27.00
C GLN A 239 -20.58 56.72 -26.59
N ALA A 240 -21.09 56.49 -25.37
CA ALA A 240 -22.25 57.21 -24.85
C ALA A 240 -21.96 58.71 -24.72
N PHE A 241 -20.77 59.09 -24.25
CA PHE A 241 -20.36 60.50 -24.20
C PHE A 241 -20.22 61.10 -25.60
N ALA A 242 -19.64 60.39 -26.57
CA ALA A 242 -19.54 60.85 -27.95
C ALA A 242 -20.92 61.13 -28.57
N LEU A 243 -21.88 60.21 -28.39
CA LEU A 243 -23.25 60.36 -28.90
C LEU A 243 -23.99 61.52 -28.22
N MET A 244 -23.82 61.69 -26.91
CA MET A 244 -24.38 62.83 -26.18
C MET A 244 -23.86 64.17 -26.75
N LEU A 245 -22.57 64.26 -27.08
CA LEU A 245 -21.96 65.43 -27.71
C LEU A 245 -22.52 65.68 -29.11
N GLU A 246 -22.71 64.63 -29.91
CA GLU A 246 -23.35 64.72 -31.22
C GLU A 246 -24.78 65.27 -31.13
N LEU A 247 -25.59 64.74 -30.19
CA LEU A 247 -26.96 65.23 -29.96
C LEU A 247 -26.98 66.68 -29.48
N GLN A 248 -26.04 67.08 -28.63
CA GLN A 248 -25.92 68.46 -28.16
C GLN A 248 -25.58 69.41 -29.32
N ASN A 249 -24.63 69.03 -30.19
CA ASN A 249 -24.29 69.78 -31.40
C ASN A 249 -25.47 69.86 -32.38
N TYR A 250 -26.20 68.76 -32.56
CA TYR A 250 -27.40 68.73 -33.41
C TYR A 250 -28.49 69.67 -32.88
N ALA A 251 -28.75 69.66 -31.57
CA ALA A 251 -29.71 70.57 -30.95
C ALA A 251 -29.28 72.05 -31.09
N ARG A 252 -27.98 72.35 -30.95
CA ARG A 252 -27.42 73.69 -31.17
C ARG A 252 -27.66 74.16 -32.60
N ASN A 253 -27.41 73.30 -33.59
CA ASN A 253 -27.66 73.61 -35.00
C ASN A 253 -29.15 73.85 -35.29
N LEU A 254 -30.05 73.03 -34.72
CA LEU A 254 -31.49 73.24 -34.85
C LEU A 254 -31.94 74.58 -34.22
N MET A 255 -31.46 74.92 -33.02
CA MET A 255 -31.77 76.19 -32.38
C MET A 255 -31.30 77.40 -33.21
N ALA A 256 -30.05 77.37 -33.70
CA ALA A 256 -29.50 78.43 -34.54
C ALA A 256 -30.29 78.59 -35.86
N SER A 257 -30.75 77.48 -36.45
CA SER A 257 -31.58 77.52 -37.66
C SER A 257 -32.96 78.15 -37.41
N GLY A 258 -33.55 77.89 -36.24
CA GLY A 258 -34.86 78.43 -35.86
C GLY A 258 -34.84 79.92 -35.53
N THR A 259 -33.76 80.45 -34.97
CA THR A 259 -33.65 81.87 -34.59
C THR A 259 -33.15 82.78 -35.71
N GLN A 260 -32.69 82.23 -36.85
CA GLN A 260 -32.09 82.96 -37.99
C GLN A 260 -30.89 83.88 -37.63
N ASP A 261 -30.42 83.83 -36.38
CA ASP A 261 -29.26 84.56 -35.90
C ASP A 261 -28.31 83.55 -35.20
N PRO A 262 -27.24 83.12 -35.88
CA PRO A 262 -26.31 82.12 -35.35
C PRO A 262 -25.60 82.62 -34.08
N SER A 263 -25.49 83.93 -33.88
CA SER A 263 -24.82 84.53 -32.73
C SER A 263 -25.65 84.49 -31.44
N SER A 264 -26.99 84.39 -31.55
CA SER A 264 -27.90 84.36 -30.39
C SER A 264 -27.74 83.11 -29.51
N THR A 265 -27.21 82.01 -30.06
CA THR A 265 -27.02 80.73 -29.34
C THR A 265 -25.65 80.59 -28.68
N ASP A 266 -24.73 81.52 -28.96
CA ASP A 266 -23.33 81.45 -28.52
C ASP A 266 -23.18 81.66 -27.00
N GLY A 267 -24.08 82.43 -26.40
CA GLY A 267 -24.15 82.66 -24.95
C GLY A 267 -24.96 81.63 -24.16
N LEU A 268 -25.90 80.91 -24.79
CA LEU A 268 -26.80 79.97 -24.11
C LEU A 268 -26.20 78.56 -23.96
N THR A 269 -25.25 78.19 -24.83
CA THR A 269 -24.60 76.87 -24.80
C THR A 269 -23.10 76.91 -24.53
N GLY A 270 -22.52 78.11 -24.34
CA GLY A 270 -21.09 78.32 -24.13
C GLY A 270 -20.28 78.11 -25.42
N ALA A 271 -19.58 79.15 -25.87
CA ALA A 271 -18.69 79.14 -27.04
C ALA A 271 -17.35 78.42 -26.80
N GLY A 272 -17.33 77.34 -26.01
CA GLY A 272 -16.12 76.56 -25.73
C GLY A 272 -16.22 75.16 -26.36
N PRO A 273 -15.09 74.52 -26.72
CA PRO A 273 -15.11 73.14 -27.22
C PRO A 273 -15.76 72.13 -26.26
N TYR A 274 -16.00 72.50 -25.00
CA TYR A 274 -16.83 71.77 -24.04
C TYR A 274 -17.39 72.77 -23.02
N PRO A 275 -18.68 72.75 -22.64
CA PRO A 275 -19.02 73.13 -21.27
C PRO A 275 -18.39 72.06 -20.38
N LEU A 276 -17.35 72.43 -19.62
CA LEU A 276 -16.98 71.69 -18.42
C LEU A 276 -18.24 71.64 -17.56
N ILE A 277 -19.00 70.54 -17.61
CA ILE A 277 -19.97 70.21 -16.57
C ILE A 277 -19.12 69.97 -15.32
N ALA A 278 -18.77 71.06 -14.63
CA ALA A 278 -17.91 71.07 -13.46
C ALA A 278 -18.51 70.32 -12.26
N GLY A 279 -19.70 69.74 -12.39
CA GLY A 279 -20.35 68.88 -11.40
C GLY A 279 -20.30 67.38 -11.69
N LEU A 280 -19.81 66.96 -12.86
CA LEU A 280 -19.60 65.55 -13.21
C LEU A 280 -18.10 65.28 -13.43
N GLN A 281 -17.23 65.92 -12.63
CA GLN A 281 -16.00 65.21 -12.29
C GLN A 281 -16.48 63.86 -11.76
N PRO A 282 -16.14 62.71 -12.40
CA PRO A 282 -16.15 61.49 -11.65
C PRO A 282 -15.25 61.83 -10.48
N SER A 283 -15.83 62.02 -9.27
CA SER A 283 -15.04 61.91 -8.05
C SER A 283 -14.17 60.71 -8.34
N PRO A 284 -12.83 60.85 -8.35
CA PRO A 284 -11.98 59.69 -8.54
C PRO A 284 -12.63 58.68 -7.62
N MET A 285 -13.09 57.56 -8.19
CA MET A 285 -13.49 56.42 -7.37
C MET A 285 -12.19 56.14 -6.64
N GLN A 286 -12.03 56.83 -5.51
CA GLN A 286 -10.98 56.70 -4.57
C GLN A 286 -11.23 55.25 -4.23
N PRO A 287 -10.40 54.33 -4.75
CA PRO A 287 -10.66 52.92 -4.60
C PRO A 287 -10.81 52.79 -3.11
N SER A 288 -12.06 52.55 -2.65
CA SER A 288 -12.30 52.34 -1.23
C SER A 288 -11.31 51.26 -0.93
N PRO A 289 -10.29 51.53 -0.09
CA PRO A 289 -9.23 50.56 0.13
C PRO A 289 -9.98 49.30 0.46
N MET A 290 -9.89 48.31 -0.43
CA MET A 290 -10.41 46.99 -0.16
C MET A 290 -9.65 46.64 1.10
N GLN A 291 -10.27 46.89 2.26
CA GLN A 291 -9.78 46.37 3.51
C GLN A 291 -9.76 44.90 3.23
N PRO A 292 -8.57 44.28 3.08
CA PRO A 292 -8.52 42.85 2.91
C PRO A 292 -9.19 42.34 4.18
N SER A 293 -10.43 41.84 4.05
CA SER A 293 -11.03 41.10 5.15
C SER A 293 -9.99 40.06 5.50
N PRO A 294 -9.45 40.06 6.73
CA PRO A 294 -8.45 39.10 7.09
C PRO A 294 -9.18 37.76 7.07
N ILE A 295 -9.03 37.03 5.96
CA ILE A 295 -9.22 35.60 5.94
C ILE A 295 -8.12 35.09 6.85
N THR A 296 -8.47 35.07 8.14
CA THR A 296 -7.69 34.54 9.24
C THR A 296 -7.74 33.03 9.09
N GLY A 297 -7.11 32.54 8.03
CA GLY A 297 -6.79 31.15 7.80
C GLY A 297 -5.29 31.05 7.96
N ALA A 298 -4.84 30.79 9.19
CA ALA A 298 -3.47 30.46 9.51
C ALA A 298 -3.00 29.27 8.65
N ALA A 299 -2.40 29.55 7.51
CA ALA A 299 -1.63 28.61 6.72
C ALA A 299 -0.21 29.15 6.71
N GLY A 300 0.61 28.58 7.60
CA GLY A 300 1.93 29.10 7.94
C GLY A 300 2.81 29.34 6.72
N ASP A 301 3.62 30.40 6.87
CA ASP A 301 4.74 30.74 6.01
C ASP A 301 5.62 29.51 5.77
N ARG A 302 5.35 28.82 4.66
CA ARG A 302 6.34 28.05 3.94
C ARG A 302 6.91 29.01 2.91
N GLU A 303 8.10 29.53 3.18
CA GLU A 303 9.00 30.03 2.15
C GLU A 303 9.13 28.95 1.07
N VAL A 304 8.31 29.04 0.03
CA VAL A 304 8.53 28.34 -1.22
C VAL A 304 9.67 29.09 -1.89
N SER A 305 10.89 28.66 -1.57
CA SER A 305 12.10 28.98 -2.33
C SER A 305 11.87 28.57 -3.78
N SER A 306 11.47 29.53 -4.61
CA SER A 306 11.34 29.40 -6.05
C SER A 306 12.73 29.47 -6.69
N ASP A 307 13.62 28.58 -6.28
CA ASP A 307 14.81 28.24 -7.07
C ASP A 307 14.40 27.05 -7.93
N PRO A 308 14.20 27.22 -9.25
CA PRO A 308 13.96 26.10 -10.14
C PRO A 308 15.24 25.26 -10.15
N SER A 309 15.21 24.11 -9.49
CA SER A 309 16.22 23.09 -9.69
C SER A 309 16.11 22.59 -11.13
N GLU A 310 16.83 23.25 -12.02
CA GLU A 310 17.36 22.67 -13.25
C GLU A 310 18.18 21.45 -12.83
N ASN A 311 17.55 20.29 -12.71
CA ASN A 311 18.16 18.98 -12.91
C ASN A 311 17.07 17.91 -12.77
N GLU A 312 17.15 16.93 -13.67
CA GLU A 312 16.31 15.74 -13.75
C GLU A 312 15.00 15.88 -14.54
N LEU A 313 15.13 16.39 -15.77
CA LEU A 313 14.40 15.82 -16.91
C LEU A 313 14.97 14.41 -17.19
N GLY A 314 14.74 13.49 -16.26
CA GLY A 314 14.93 12.06 -16.48
C GLY A 314 13.85 11.60 -17.45
N ASP A 315 14.29 11.25 -18.65
CA ASP A 315 13.52 10.59 -19.70
C ASP A 315 12.82 9.35 -19.15
N GLY A 316 11.57 9.56 -18.69
CA GLY A 316 10.67 8.55 -18.18
C GLY A 316 9.96 7.79 -19.29
N THR A 317 10.66 7.45 -20.36
CA THR A 317 10.15 6.49 -21.35
C THR A 317 10.08 5.09 -20.70
N PRO A 318 8.88 4.48 -20.59
CA PRO A 318 8.80 3.07 -20.23
C PRO A 318 9.44 2.26 -21.36
N ARG A 319 10.55 1.57 -21.07
CA ARG A 319 11.09 0.56 -21.98
C ARG A 319 10.14 -0.64 -22.01
N PRO A 320 9.84 -1.20 -23.20
CA PRO A 320 9.04 -2.41 -23.35
C PRO A 320 9.73 -3.64 -22.76
#